data_AF-A0A7V2JH25-F1
#
_entry.id   AF-A0A7V2JH25-F1
#
_cell.length_a   1.000
_cell.length_b   1.000
_cell.length_c   1.000
_cell.angle_alpha   90.00
_cell.angle_beta   90.00
_cell.angle_gamma   90.00
#
_symmetry.space_group_name_H-M   'P 1'
#
loop_
_entity.id
_entity.type
_entity.pdbx_description
1 polymer ?
#
loop_
_entity_poly.entity_id
_entity_poly.type
_entity_poly.pdbx_seq_one_letter_code
_entity_poly.pdbx_strand_id
1 'polypeptide(L)' 'MRLTPLDVRKQEFGRQMRGYDQDEVRGFLDAVADEYEAATRENKELQGLLSEMKQKLQEFQQMESNLKDTA' A
#
# COMPACT_ATOMS: atom_id res chain seq x y z
N MET A 1 1.79 -5.59 6.90
CA MET A 1 3.15 -5.49 6.32
C MET A 1 4.16 -5.58 7.45
N ARG A 2 5.33 -6.24 7.25
CA ARG A 2 6.34 -6.43 8.32
C ARG A 2 7.28 -5.23 8.52
N LEU A 3 7.22 -4.23 7.62
CA LEU A 3 7.92 -2.96 7.73
C LEU A 3 6.95 -1.82 7.38
N THR A 4 7.07 -0.70 8.07
CA THR A 4 6.40 0.58 7.76
C THR A 4 7.41 1.58 7.18
N PRO A 5 6.95 2.65 6.49
CA PRO A 5 7.85 3.74 6.07
C PRO A 5 8.65 4.33 7.23
N LEU A 6 8.04 4.43 8.42
CA LEU A 6 8.72 4.87 9.64
C LEU A 6 9.82 3.93 10.10
N ASP A 7 9.61 2.62 9.95
CA ASP A 7 10.64 1.62 10.27
C ASP A 7 11.82 1.73 9.31
N VAL A 8 11.57 2.02 8.02
CA VAL A 8 12.62 2.25 7.02
C VAL A 8 13.44 3.50 7.37
N ARG A 9 12.80 4.62 7.73
CA ARG A 9 13.51 5.85 8.14
C ARG A 9 14.34 5.68 9.42
N LYS A 10 13.86 4.84 10.34
CA LYS A 10 14.52 4.60 11.64
C LYS A 10 15.46 3.39 11.63
N GLN A 11 15.67 2.76 10.48
CA GLN A 11 16.52 1.59 10.38
C GLN A 11 17.97 1.98 10.69
N GLU A 12 18.52 1.38 11.75
CA GLU A 12 19.94 1.51 12.08
C GLU A 12 20.74 0.34 11.51
N PHE A 13 21.95 0.62 11.04
CA PHE A 13 22.89 -0.38 10.54
C PHE A 13 24.16 -0.40 11.40
N GLY A 14 24.69 -1.60 11.63
CA GLY A 14 25.99 -1.77 12.27
C GLY A 14 27.13 -1.21 11.41
N ARG A 15 28.18 -0.71 12.04
CA ARG A 15 29.37 -0.20 11.35
C ARG A 15 30.38 -1.32 11.12
N GLN A 16 30.95 -1.39 9.93
CA GLN A 16 32.04 -2.30 9.58
C GLN A 16 33.15 -1.55 8.83
N MET A 17 34.39 -2.04 8.91
CA MET A 17 35.59 -1.33 8.43
C MET A 17 35.59 -1.01 6.91
N ARG A 18 34.72 -1.66 6.14
CA ARG A 18 34.46 -1.40 4.72
C ARG A 18 32.94 -1.41 4.44
N GLY A 19 32.24 -0.43 4.99
CA GLY A 19 30.80 -0.21 4.75
C GLY A 19 30.53 0.88 3.74
N TYR A 20 29.26 1.02 3.37
CA TYR A 20 28.77 2.17 2.62
C TYR A 20 28.85 3.45 3.46
N ASP A 21 28.88 4.60 2.79
CA ASP A 21 28.77 5.89 3.45
C ASP A 21 27.42 6.00 4.17
N GLN A 22 27.46 6.39 5.44
CA GLN A 22 26.27 6.46 6.27
C GLN A 22 25.28 7.51 5.77
N ASP A 23 25.77 8.63 5.23
CA ASP A 23 24.94 9.73 4.77
C ASP A 23 24.28 9.39 3.42
N GLU A 24 25.00 8.71 2.51
CA GLU A 24 24.41 8.20 1.27
C GLU A 24 23.31 7.16 1.55
N VAL A 25 23.57 6.22 2.47
CA VAL A 25 22.57 5.21 2.85
C VAL A 25 21.35 5.86 3.48
N ARG A 26 21.53 6.87 4.35
CA ARG A 26 20.40 7.61 4.95
C ARG A 26 19.57 8.31 3.88
N GLY A 27 20.21 9.04 2.96
CA GLY A 27 19.50 9.71 1.87
C GLY A 27 18.70 8.74 1.00
N PHE A 28 19.26 7.55 0.73
CA PHE A 28 18.54 6.49 0.03
C PHE A 28 17.35 5.95 0.84
N LEU A 29 17.53 5.71 2.14
CA LEU A 29 16.44 5.24 3.01
C LEU A 29 15.30 6.25 3.10
N ASP A 30 15.60 7.55 3.16
CA ASP A 30 14.57 8.60 3.17
C ASP A 30 13.75 8.57 1.87
N ALA A 31 14.42 8.51 0.71
CA ALA A 31 13.73 8.40 -0.58
C ALA A 31 12.89 7.11 -0.69
N VAL A 32 13.42 5.97 -0.24
CA VAL A 32 12.67 4.70 -0.23
C VAL A 32 11.47 4.78 0.70
N ALA A 33 11.58 5.43 1.85
CA ALA A 33 10.47 5.59 2.77
C ALA A 33 9.35 6.46 2.17
N ASP A 34 9.72 7.55 1.49
CA ASP A 34 8.76 8.45 0.81
C ASP A 34 7.99 7.71 -0.29
N GLU A 35 8.69 6.99 -1.16
CA GLU A 35 8.07 6.17 -2.21
C GLU A 35 7.21 5.05 -1.62
N TYR A 36 7.65 4.43 -0.53
CA TYR A 36 6.89 3.38 0.13
C TYR A 36 5.61 3.91 0.79
N GLU A 37 5.65 5.11 1.36
CA GLU A 37 4.48 5.80 1.88
C GLU A 37 3.49 6.11 0.76
N ALA A 38 3.97 6.65 -0.37
CA ALA A 38 3.15 6.93 -1.56
C ALA A 38 2.47 5.66 -2.09
N ALA A 39 3.23 4.58 -2.30
CA ALA A 39 2.71 3.31 -2.76
C ALA A 39 1.70 2.68 -1.78
N THR A 40 1.95 2.80 -0.47
CA THR A 40 1.02 2.31 0.56
C THR A 40 -0.28 3.08 0.56
N ARG A 41 -0.22 4.40 0.36
CA ARG A 41 -1.41 5.25 0.25
C ARG A 41 -2.22 4.91 -1.00
N GLU A 42 -1.58 4.82 -2.16
CA GLU A 42 -2.22 4.43 -3.40
C GLU A 42 -2.89 3.05 -3.28
N ASN A 43 -2.20 2.08 -2.66
CA ASN A 43 -2.77 0.76 -2.44
C ASN A 43 -4.06 0.81 -1.60
N LYS A 44 -4.09 1.63 -0.53
CA LYS A 44 -5.30 1.82 0.28
C LYS A 44 -6.44 2.47 -0.50
N GLU A 45 -6.12 3.47 -1.34
CA GLU A 45 -7.10 4.13 -2.20
C GLU A 45 -7.70 3.14 -3.22
N LEU A 46 -6.86 2.36 -3.88
CA LEU A 46 -7.30 1.30 -4.82
C LEU A 46 -8.12 0.21 -4.13
N GLN A 47 -7.75 -0.21 -2.92
CA GLN A 47 -8.55 -1.17 -2.15
C GLN A 47 -9.93 -0.61 -1.80
N GLY A 48 -10.02 0.68 -1.47
CA GLY A 48 -11.30 1.37 -1.23
C GLY A 48 -12.19 1.37 -2.46
N LEU A 49 -11.65 1.80 -3.61
CA LEU A 49 -12.36 1.79 -4.89
C LEU A 49 -12.83 0.38 -5.29
N LEU A 50 -11.97 -0.63 -5.08
CA LEU A 50 -12.29 -2.01 -5.39
C LEU A 50 -13.43 -2.53 -4.50
N SER A 51 -13.45 -2.16 -3.21
CA SER A 51 -14.56 -2.48 -2.30
C SER A 51 -15.87 -1.83 -2.75
N GLU A 52 -15.85 -0.57 -3.14
CA GLU A 52 -17.03 0.16 -3.62
C GLU A 52 -17.60 -0.46 -4.91
N MET A 53 -16.73 -0.78 -5.87
CA MET A 53 -17.14 -1.40 -7.13
C MET A 53 -17.72 -2.80 -6.91
N LYS A 54 -17.17 -3.58 -5.98
CA LYS A 54 -17.73 -4.89 -5.60
C LYS A 54 -19.12 -4.76 -4.99
N GLN A 55 -19.35 -3.76 -4.14
CA GLN A 55 -20.66 -3.52 -3.55
C GLN A 55 -21.69 -3.17 -4.63
N LYS A 56 -21.36 -2.23 -5.53
CA LYS A 56 -22.23 -1.86 -6.65
C LYS A 56 -22.57 -3.06 -7.54
N LEU A 57 -21.58 -3.89 -7.85
CA LEU A 57 -21.80 -5.11 -8.65
C LEU A 57 -22.76 -6.08 -7.96
N GLN A 58 -22.62 -6.26 -6.65
CA GLN A 58 -23.51 -7.12 -5.86
C GLN A 58 -24.94 -6.57 -5.85
N GLU A 59 -25.12 -5.25 -5.71
CA GLU A 59 -26.43 -4.59 -5.78
C GLU A 59 -27.10 -4.80 -7.15
N PHE A 60 -26.35 -4.65 -8.25
CA PHE A 60 -26.85 -4.93 -9.60
C PHE A 60 -27.24 -6.40 -9.79
N GLN A 61 -26.40 -7.34 -9.33
CA GLN A 61 -26.69 -8.78 -9.40
C GLN A 61 -27.95 -9.15 -8.63
N GLN A 62 -28.16 -8.56 -7.45
CA GLN A 62 -29.37 -8.79 -6.65
C GLN A 62 -30.62 -8.25 -7.38
N MET A 63 -30.52 -7.08 -8.01
CA MET A 63 -31.61 -6.49 -8.78
C MET A 63 -31.98 -7.36 -10.00
N GLU A 64 -30.97 -7.86 -10.74
CA GLU A 64 -31.19 -8.79 -11.84
C GLU A 64 -31.85 -10.10 -11.40
N SER A 65 -31.44 -10.65 -10.24
CA SER A 65 -32.07 -11.86 -9.69
C SER A 65 -33.55 -11.61 -9.37
N ASN A 66 -33.85 -10.53 -8.65
CA ASN A 66 -35.22 -10.20 -8.26
C ASN A 66 -36.13 -9.98 -9.49
N LEU A 67 -35.60 -9.38 -10.56
CA LEU A 67 -36.33 -9.22 -11.83
C LEU A 67 -36.60 -10.56 -12.51
N LYS A 68 -35.63 -11.49 -12.52
CA LYS A 68 -35.82 -12.83 -13.09
C LYS A 68 -36.82 -13.67 -12.30
N ASP A 69 -36.86 -13.53 -10.98
CA ASP A 69 -37.77 -14.30 -10.12
C ASP A 69 -39.24 -13.83 -10.23
N THR A 70 -39.47 -12.63 -10.78
CA THR A 70 -40.81 -12.06 -10.96
C THR A 70 -41.39 -12.31 -12.36
N ALA A 71 -40.58 -12.80 -13.31
CA ALA A 71 -40.97 -13.11 -14.70
C ALA A 71 -41.25 -14.61 -14.88
#